data_AF-A0A1I4QWR5-F1
#
_entry.id   AF-A0A1I4QWR5-F1
#
_cell.length_a   1.000
_cell.length_b   1.000
_cell.length_c   1.000
_cell.angle_alpha   90.00
_cell.angle_beta   90.00
_cell.angle_gamma   90.00
#
_symmetry.space_group_name_H-M   'P 1'
#
loop_
_entity.id
_entity.type
_entity.pdbx_description
1 polymer ?
#
loop_
_entity_poly.entity_id
_entity_poly.type
_entity_poly.pdbx_seq_one_letter_code
_entity_poly.pdbx_strand_id
1 'polypeptide(L)'
;MADFEDGSVLVEAVSGKWYRFPENHGKIGTYIIDLPNGFLLAVNVSNKMVEMLIPDENGVYKRAGDLSFRLIDGQASVDLFSESLKEINLDNTNGKIDNSLTDITRIQNVLDLSQSQKWWDKRSQGW
;
A
#
# COMPACT_ATOMS: atom_id res chain seq x y z
N MET A 1 -2.17 -23.43 -12.48
CA MET A 1 -1.39 -23.60 -13.73
C MET A 1 -0.81 -22.25 -14.05
N ALA A 2 0.47 -22.18 -14.39
CA ALA A 2 1.13 -20.95 -14.82
C ALA A 2 0.67 -20.56 -16.23
N ASP A 3 0.56 -19.26 -16.51
CA ASP A 3 0.25 -18.73 -17.84
C ASP A 3 1.51 -18.46 -18.67
N PHE A 4 2.69 -18.48 -18.03
CA PHE A 4 3.99 -18.21 -18.65
C PHE A 4 5.05 -19.26 -18.26
N GLU A 5 6.12 -19.36 -19.06
CA GLU A 5 7.22 -20.32 -18.85
C GLU A 5 8.00 -20.10 -17.54
N ASP A 6 8.00 -18.88 -17.01
CA ASP A 6 8.63 -18.53 -15.73
C ASP A 6 7.73 -18.77 -14.51
N GLY A 7 6.61 -19.46 -14.71
CA GLY A 7 5.65 -19.81 -13.65
C GLY A 7 4.65 -18.71 -13.33
N SER A 8 4.83 -17.48 -13.83
CA SER A 8 3.89 -16.40 -13.54
C SER A 8 2.48 -16.65 -14.08
N VAL A 9 1.51 -15.96 -13.48
CA VAL A 9 0.08 -16.07 -13.75
C VAL A 9 -0.51 -14.70 -14.04
N LEU A 10 -1.61 -14.66 -14.79
CA LEU A 10 -2.40 -13.49 -15.04
C LEU A 10 -3.54 -13.38 -14.02
N VAL A 11 -3.72 -12.18 -13.48
CA VAL A 11 -4.85 -11.85 -12.61
C VAL A 11 -5.54 -10.59 -13.12
N GLU A 12 -6.86 -10.67 -13.19
CA GLU A 12 -7.72 -9.58 -13.65
C GLU A 12 -7.97 -8.58 -12.52
N ALA A 13 -7.79 -7.29 -12.85
CA ALA A 13 -8.17 -6.19 -11.99
C ALA A 13 -9.65 -5.83 -12.16
N VAL A 14 -10.18 -5.03 -11.23
CA VAL A 14 -11.57 -4.54 -11.27
C VAL A 14 -11.89 -3.76 -12.56
N SER A 15 -10.87 -3.18 -13.21
CA SER A 15 -11.03 -2.52 -14.51
C SER A 15 -11.18 -3.47 -15.71
N GLY A 16 -10.99 -4.78 -15.52
CA GLY A 16 -10.95 -5.79 -16.59
C GLY A 16 -9.58 -5.93 -17.28
N LYS A 17 -8.57 -5.20 -16.81
CA LYS A 17 -7.18 -5.36 -17.29
C LYS A 17 -6.51 -6.53 -16.59
N TRP A 18 -5.61 -7.20 -17.30
CA TRP A 18 -4.86 -8.34 -16.79
C TRP A 18 -3.43 -7.96 -16.44
N TYR A 19 -2.98 -8.43 -15.28
CA TYR A 19 -1.66 -8.14 -14.73
C TYR A 19 -0.93 -9.42 -14.37
N ARG A 20 0.39 -9.42 -14.51
CA ARG A 20 1.24 -10.59 -14.33
C ARG A 20 1.79 -10.65 -12.91
N PHE A 21 1.69 -11.82 -12.28
CA PHE A 21 2.12 -12.09 -10.90
C PHE A 21 2.95 -13.37 -10.81
N PRO A 22 3.86 -13.54 -9.83
CA PRO A 22 4.67 -14.75 -9.70
C PRO A 22 3.82 -15.97 -9.29
N GLU A 23 4.27 -17.17 -9.68
CA GLU A 23 3.58 -18.47 -9.51
C GLU A 23 3.08 -18.74 -8.07
N ASN A 24 3.78 -18.19 -7.09
CA ASN A 24 3.56 -18.42 -5.66
C ASN A 24 3.15 -17.16 -4.89
N HIS A 25 2.59 -16.14 -5.55
CA HIS A 25 2.13 -14.92 -4.86
C HIS A 25 0.99 -15.18 -3.84
N GLY A 26 0.47 -16.41 -3.74
CA GLY A 26 -0.64 -16.75 -2.86
C GLY A 26 -1.97 -16.19 -3.38
N LYS A 27 -2.98 -16.10 -2.51
CA LYS A 27 -4.22 -15.38 -2.84
C LYS A 27 -3.91 -13.89 -2.92
N ILE A 28 -3.63 -13.41 -4.13
CA ILE A 28 -3.66 -11.97 -4.44
C ILE A 28 -5.06 -11.49 -4.03
N GLY A 29 -5.11 -10.38 -3.29
CA GLY A 29 -6.27 -9.99 -2.49
C GLY A 29 -7.63 -10.06 -3.18
N THR A 30 -8.70 -9.97 -2.40
CA THR A 30 -10.10 -10.07 -2.86
C THR A 30 -10.40 -9.20 -4.09
N TYR A 31 -9.78 -8.01 -4.19
CA TYR A 31 -9.89 -7.14 -5.34
C TYR A 31 -8.53 -6.55 -5.71
N ILE A 32 -8.25 -6.41 -7.00
CA ILE A 32 -7.11 -5.64 -7.51
C ILE A 32 -7.62 -4.36 -8.16
N ILE A 33 -7.08 -3.22 -7.70
CA ILE A 33 -7.39 -1.90 -8.24
C ILE A 33 -6.15 -1.39 -8.97
N ASP A 34 -6.26 -1.08 -10.26
CA ASP A 34 -5.19 -0.42 -11.00
C ASP A 34 -5.25 1.10 -10.84
N LEU A 35 -4.14 1.67 -10.38
CA LEU A 35 -3.99 3.11 -10.28
C LEU A 35 -3.39 3.67 -11.59
N PRO A 36 -3.73 4.92 -11.97
CA PRO A 36 -3.23 5.53 -13.21
C PRO A 36 -1.71 5.64 -13.31
N ASN A 37 -1.00 5.62 -12.18
CA ASN A 37 0.46 5.71 -12.10
C ASN A 37 1.16 4.34 -12.20
N GLY A 38 0.44 3.27 -12.54
CA GLY A 38 1.02 1.94 -12.75
C GLY A 38 1.17 1.09 -11.50
N PHE A 39 0.77 1.60 -10.32
CA PHE A 39 0.68 0.82 -9.09
C PHE A 39 -0.61 0.00 -9.07
N LEU A 40 -0.59 -1.14 -8.39
CA LEU A 40 -1.82 -1.87 -8.05
C LEU A 40 -2.03 -1.88 -6.53
N LEU A 41 -3.29 -1.85 -6.13
CA LEU A 41 -3.71 -2.10 -4.76
C LEU A 41 -4.47 -3.43 -4.70
N ALA A 42 -3.97 -4.38 -3.92
CA ALA A 42 -4.69 -5.61 -3.62
C ALA A 42 -5.43 -5.48 -2.28
N VAL A 43 -6.76 -5.37 -2.35
CA VAL A 43 -7.63 -5.23 -1.17
C VAL A 43 -7.95 -6.61 -0.62
N ASN A 44 -7.52 -6.84 0.62
CA ASN A 44 -7.61 -8.10 1.32
C ASN A 44 -8.66 -8.00 2.43
N VAL A 45 -9.92 -8.33 2.11
CA VAL A 45 -11.07 -8.04 2.97
C VAL A 45 -11.05 -8.85 4.27
N SER A 46 -10.59 -10.10 4.22
CA SER A 46 -10.50 -10.99 5.40
C SER A 46 -9.54 -10.49 6.49
N ASN A 47 -8.50 -9.78 6.06
CA ASN A 47 -7.32 -9.40 6.83
C ASN A 47 -7.24 -7.88 7.04
N LYS A 48 -8.26 -7.13 6.59
CA LYS A 48 -8.37 -5.66 6.77
C LYS A 48 -7.10 -4.93 6.32
N MET A 49 -6.52 -5.40 5.23
CA MET A 49 -5.26 -4.88 4.69
C MET A 49 -5.38 -4.55 3.21
N VAL A 50 -4.59 -3.58 2.78
CA VAL A 50 -4.43 -3.21 1.37
C VAL A 50 -2.95 -3.35 1.04
N GLU A 51 -2.62 -4.30 0.19
CA GLU A 51 -1.25 -4.50 -0.30
C GLU A 51 -0.98 -3.52 -1.44
N MET A 52 0.21 -2.94 -1.42
CA MET A 52 0.72 -2.11 -2.50
C MET A 52 1.64 -2.97 -3.37
N LEU A 53 1.35 -3.00 -4.67
CA LEU A 53 2.06 -3.81 -5.65
C LEU A 53 2.70 -2.91 -6.69
N ILE A 54 3.97 -3.18 -7.00
CA ILE A 54 4.75 -2.47 -8.02
C ILE A 54 5.30 -3.46 -9.05
N PRO A 55 5.38 -3.08 -10.34
CA PRO A 55 5.98 -3.93 -11.35
C PRO A 55 7.50 -3.97 -11.19
N ASP A 56 8.09 -5.12 -11.45
CA ASP A 56 9.53 -5.23 -11.70
C ASP A 56 9.89 -4.88 -13.16
N GLU A 57 11.16 -5.02 -13.51
CA GLU A 57 11.69 -4.73 -14.85
C GLU A 57 11.05 -5.59 -15.97
N ASN A 58 10.43 -6.72 -15.62
CA ASN A 58 9.76 -7.63 -16.55
C ASN A 58 8.23 -7.46 -16.56
N GLY A 59 7.70 -6.44 -15.87
CA GLY A 59 6.27 -6.18 -15.75
C GLY A 59 5.54 -7.17 -14.83
N VAL A 60 6.28 -7.90 -13.97
CA VAL A 60 5.70 -8.78 -12.97
C VAL A 60 5.48 -7.99 -11.68
N TYR A 61 4.22 -7.93 -11.22
CA TYR A 61 3.83 -7.20 -10.03
C TYR A 61 4.23 -7.95 -8.76
N LYS A 62 4.91 -7.23 -7.85
CA LYS A 62 5.40 -7.72 -6.56
C LYS A 62 4.92 -6.83 -5.42
N ARG A 63 4.75 -7.42 -4.24
CA ARG A 63 4.40 -6.69 -3.02
C ARG A 63 5.54 -5.78 -2.59
N ALA A 64 5.25 -4.48 -2.49
CA ALA A 64 6.12 -3.47 -1.91
C ALA A 64 5.88 -3.31 -0.40
N GLY A 65 4.66 -3.60 0.04
CA GLY A 65 4.21 -3.46 1.42
C GLY A 65 2.69 -3.52 1.52
N ASP A 66 2.15 -3.19 2.68
CA ASP A 66 0.72 -3.09 2.92
C ASP A 66 0.37 -2.01 3.95
N LEU A 67 -0.87 -1.56 3.86
CA LEU A 67 -1.54 -0.76 4.86
C LEU A 67 -2.55 -1.63 5.58
N SER A 68 -2.44 -1.72 6.91
CA SER A 68 -3.43 -2.40 7.73
C SER A 68 -4.21 -1.41 8.59
N PHE A 69 -5.51 -1.63 8.70
CA PHE A 69 -6.44 -0.74 9.38
C PHE A 69 -6.98 -1.42 10.63
N ARG A 70 -6.85 -0.77 11.79
CA ARG A 70 -7.29 -1.33 13.08
C ARG A 70 -8.04 -0.31 13.90
N LEU A 71 -8.97 -0.81 14.70
CA LEU A 71 -9.60 -0.08 15.80
C LEU A 71 -9.14 -0.75 17.09
N ILE A 72 -8.38 -0.03 17.90
CA ILE A 72 -7.87 -0.50 19.20
C ILE A 72 -8.45 0.44 20.25
N ASP A 73 -9.27 -0.09 21.16
CA ASP A 73 -9.90 0.69 22.24
C ASP A 73 -10.66 1.94 21.76
N GLY A 74 -11.33 1.82 20.61
CA GLY A 74 -12.08 2.92 19.98
C GLY A 74 -11.23 3.92 19.20
N GLN A 75 -9.91 3.74 19.19
CA GLN A 75 -8.98 4.58 18.45
C GLN A 75 -8.60 3.93 17.11
N ALA A 76 -8.71 4.69 16.03
CA ALA A 76 -8.33 4.21 14.70
C ALA A 76 -6.81 4.31 14.51
N SER A 77 -6.20 3.25 13.98
CA SER A 77 -4.77 3.14 13.70
C SER A 77 -4.58 2.64 12.28
N VAL A 78 -3.56 3.17 11.61
CA VAL A 78 -3.09 2.71 10.31
C VAL A 78 -1.62 2.34 10.45
N ASP A 79 -1.29 1.12 10.05
CA ASP A 79 0.08 0.66 10.02
C ASP A 79 0.53 0.50 8.57
N LEU A 80 1.66 1.11 8.23
CA LEU A 80 2.42 0.74 7.04
C LEU A 80 3.39 -0.36 7.43
N PHE A 81 3.25 -1.53 6.80
CA PHE A 81 4.27 -2.55 6.74
C PHE A 81 4.92 -2.50 5.37
N SER A 82 6.25 -2.45 5.32
CA SER A 82 6.92 -2.39 4.03
C SER A 82 8.21 -3.18 4.06
N GLU A 83 8.36 -4.02 3.04
CA GLU A 83 9.55 -4.82 2.76
C GLU A 83 10.53 -4.05 1.86
N SER A 84 10.07 -2.95 1.26
CA SER A 84 10.81 -2.17 0.27
C SER A 84 10.91 -0.68 0.63
N LEU A 85 10.67 -0.31 1.89
CA LEU A 85 10.73 1.09 2.32
C LEU A 85 12.16 1.59 2.31
N LYS A 86 12.45 2.56 1.45
CA LYS A 86 13.77 3.22 1.39
C LYS A 86 13.82 4.51 2.21
N GLU A 87 12.81 5.35 2.06
CA GLU A 87 12.73 6.65 2.72
C GLU A 87 11.27 7.00 3.05
N ILE A 88 11.08 7.80 4.10
CA ILE A 88 9.82 8.48 4.42
C ILE A 88 10.05 9.98 4.22
N ASN A 89 9.28 10.59 3.33
CA ASN A 89 9.33 12.03 3.09
C ASN A 89 8.24 12.74 3.92
N LEU A 90 8.63 13.75 4.69
CA LEU A 90 7.75 14.60 5.49
C LEU A 90 7.59 15.97 4.79
N ASP A 91 6.48 16.11 4.05
CA ASP A 91 6.18 17.25 3.17
C ASP A 91 6.30 18.64 3.83
N ASN A 92 6.12 18.73 5.15
CA ASN A 92 6.09 20.00 5.86
C ASN A 92 7.49 20.56 6.21
N THR A 93 8.56 19.79 6.05
CA THR A 93 9.90 20.18 6.55
C THR A 93 11.06 19.81 5.61
N ASN A 94 10.79 19.21 4.44
CA ASN A 94 11.81 18.44 3.70
C ASN A 94 12.50 17.38 4.61
N GLY A 95 11.83 16.97 5.69
CA GLY A 95 12.34 15.99 6.63
C GLY A 95 12.35 14.63 5.96
N LYS A 96 13.53 14.00 5.89
CA LYS A 96 13.69 12.64 5.41
C LYS A 96 14.05 11.73 6.55
N ILE A 97 13.37 10.59 6.63
CA ILE A 97 13.77 9.49 7.50
C ILE A 97 14.23 8.36 6.57
N ASP A 98 15.54 8.17 6.51
CA ASP A 98 16.14 7.07 5.75
C ASP A 98 15.97 5.75 6.50
N ASN A 99 15.54 4.72 5.78
CA ASN A 99 15.52 3.36 6.31
C ASN A 99 16.83 2.64 5.94
N SER A 100 17.87 2.83 6.76
CA SER A 100 19.18 2.23 6.55
C SER A 100 19.28 0.77 7.01
N LEU A 101 18.24 0.24 7.65
CA LEU A 101 18.29 -1.06 8.33
C LEU A 101 18.07 -2.24 7.38
N THR A 102 17.67 -2.01 6.12
CA THR A 102 17.38 -3.06 5.11
C THR A 102 16.37 -4.14 5.56
N ASP A 103 15.71 -3.92 6.69
CA ASP A 103 14.77 -4.83 7.33
C ASP A 103 13.32 -4.36 7.14
N ILE A 104 12.40 -5.29 7.40
CA ILE A 104 10.95 -5.04 7.42
C ILE A 104 10.65 -3.86 8.34
N THR A 105 10.08 -2.81 7.78
CA THR A 105 9.75 -1.59 8.53
C THR A 105 8.26 -1.52 8.78
N ARG A 106 7.92 -1.20 10.04
CA ARG A 106 6.56 -0.91 10.46
C ARG A 106 6.47 0.53 10.94
N ILE A 107 5.63 1.33 10.29
CA ILE A 107 5.26 2.66 10.77
C ILE A 107 3.83 2.59 11.27
N GLN A 108 3.64 2.83 12.57
CA GLN A 108 2.32 2.87 13.18
C GLN A 108 1.86 4.31 13.35
N ASN A 109 0.67 4.62 12.83
CA ASN A 109 0.06 5.94 12.90
C ASN A 109 -1.29 5.84 13.61
N VAL A 110 -1.45 6.65 14.64
CA VAL A 110 -2.72 6.76 15.38
C VAL A 110 -3.49 7.95 14.82
N LEU A 111 -4.75 7.73 14.46
CA LEU A 111 -5.59 8.75 13.84
C LEU A 111 -6.42 9.50 14.88
N ASP A 112 -6.37 10.83 14.84
CA ASP A 112 -7.16 11.74 15.67
C ASP A 112 -7.98 12.66 14.76
N LEU A 113 -9.29 12.42 14.71
CA LEU A 113 -10.22 13.20 13.89
C LEU A 113 -10.27 14.69 14.30
N SER A 114 -9.94 15.02 15.55
CA SER A 114 -9.89 16.42 15.99
C SER A 114 -8.80 17.22 15.27
N GLN A 115 -7.71 16.58 14.85
CA GLN A 115 -6.65 17.23 14.07
C GLN A 115 -7.12 17.53 12.65
N SER A 116 -7.87 16.61 12.04
CA SER A 116 -8.46 16.81 10.71
C SER A 116 -9.42 18.00 10.71
N GLN A 117 -10.29 18.09 11.72
CA GLN A 117 -11.21 19.22 11.87
C GLN A 117 -10.46 20.55 12.01
N LYS A 118 -9.47 20.62 12.91
CA LYS A 118 -8.63 21.82 13.10
C LYS A 118 -7.94 22.24 11.79
N TRP A 119 -7.50 21.29 10.97
CA TRP A 119 -6.86 21.59 9.69
C TRP A 119 -7.84 22.22 8.70
N TRP A 120 -9.05 21.68 8.59
CA TRP A 120 -10.09 22.23 7.73
C TRP A 120 -10.55 23.61 8.19
N ASP A 121 -10.72 23.81 9.49
CA ASP A 121 -11.09 25.11 10.07
C ASP A 121 -10.04 26.18 9.78
N LYS A 122 -8.75 25.83 9.82
CA LYS A 122 -7.67 26.73 9.43
C LYS A 122 -7.73 27.11 7.94
N ARG A 123 -8.07 26.16 7.05
CA ARG A 123 -8.15 26.46 5.60
C ARG A 123 -9.39 27.25 5.22
N SER A 124 -10.52 27.04 5.90
CA SER A 124 -11.76 27.76 5.62
C SER A 124 -11.69 29.23 6.04
N GLN A 125 -10.75 29.59 6.92
CA GLN A 125 -10.51 30.97 7.37
C GLN A 125 -9.58 31.77 6.46
N GLY A 126 -9.09 31.19 5.36
CA GLY A 126 -8.12 31.82 4.45
C GLY A 126 -6.71 31.78 5.02
N TRP A 127 -5.74 31.49 4.15
CA TRP A 127 -4.32 31.68 4.45
C TRP A 127 -3.97 33.17 4.34
#